data_AF-A0A1H1KG23-F1
#
_entry.id   AF-A0A1H1KG23-F1
#
_cell.length_a   1.000
_cell.length_b   1.000
_cell.length_c   1.000
_cell.angle_alpha   90.00
_cell.angle_beta   90.00
_cell.angle_gamma   90.00
#
_symmetry.space_group_name_H-M   'P 1'
#
loop_
_entity.id
_entity.type
_entity.pdbx_description
1 polymer ?
#
loop_
_entity_poly.entity_id
_entity_poly.type
_entity_poly.pdbx_seq_one_letter_code
_entity_poly.pdbx_strand_id
1 'polypeptide(L)'
;MCSEPFAADQGRPCAPRSRSPVRIFGSSWRSPVPPAFAPASCTRRWRHIDLANGEAKIETWIDVFGEEDVTKTAAGMRTTPLAQPLIFMLKEWKLRTKRKKADDLVFPSTRGWYTGHDNMVKRKFVPLFDLLAEKHRLDPTRHPESPARFNWHALGHFAVSCWIEAGLSPKTVQTFAGRRGLPATMDRYGHLFKSDDYKRAMDAIATDMFG
;
A
#
# COMPACT_ATOMS: atom_id res chain seq x y z
N MET A 1 30.16 5.05 -14.13
CA MET A 1 29.46 4.59 -15.35
C MET A 1 28.01 4.35 -14.99
N CYS A 2 27.14 5.24 -15.48
CA CYS A 2 25.69 5.16 -15.33
C CYS A 2 25.15 3.84 -15.87
N SER A 3 24.15 3.27 -15.20
CA SER A 3 23.25 2.30 -15.80
C SER A 3 21.85 2.55 -15.22
N GLU A 4 21.02 3.24 -15.98
CA GLU A 4 19.57 3.24 -15.85
C GLU A 4 19.03 1.80 -15.99
N PRO A 5 17.87 1.47 -15.39
CA PRO A 5 16.68 1.47 -16.23
C PRO A 5 15.43 1.90 -15.45
N PHE A 6 14.98 3.13 -15.69
CA PHE A 6 13.56 3.44 -15.71
C PHE A 6 13.34 4.40 -16.87
N ALA A 7 13.77 3.96 -18.06
CA ALA A 7 13.48 4.64 -19.29
C ALA A 7 11.96 4.62 -19.47
N ALA A 8 11.41 5.81 -19.62
CA ALA A 8 10.07 6.05 -20.13
C ALA A 8 9.92 5.32 -21.48
N ASP A 9 9.25 4.17 -21.49
CA ASP A 9 8.71 3.62 -22.72
C ASP A 9 7.44 4.41 -23.08
N GLN A 10 7.56 5.12 -24.19
CA GLN A 10 6.54 5.91 -24.84
C GLN A 10 5.26 5.08 -25.07
N GLY A 11 4.16 5.47 -24.43
CA GLY A 11 2.82 5.19 -24.95
C GLY A 11 2.17 3.83 -24.65
N ARG A 12 2.67 3.02 -23.70
CA ARG A 12 1.93 1.81 -23.25
C ARG A 12 1.19 2.06 -21.92
N PRO A 13 -0.10 1.72 -21.81
CA PRO A 13 -0.83 1.87 -20.55
C PRO A 13 -0.20 0.99 -19.46
N CYS A 14 -0.01 1.56 -18.25
CA CYS A 14 0.61 0.92 -17.08
C CYS A 14 -0.12 -0.34 -16.55
N ALA A 15 -1.18 -0.80 -17.21
CA ALA A 15 -1.78 -2.09 -16.99
C ALA A 15 -2.45 -2.59 -18.29
N PRO A 16 -2.40 -3.90 -18.63
CA PRO A 16 -3.30 -4.44 -19.64
C PRO A 16 -4.74 -4.20 -19.18
N ARG A 17 -5.54 -3.56 -20.04
CA ARG A 17 -6.96 -3.14 -19.84
C ARG A 17 -7.95 -4.26 -19.43
N SER A 18 -7.51 -5.44 -19.02
CA SER A 18 -8.37 -6.60 -18.82
C SER A 18 -8.07 -7.48 -17.60
N ARG A 19 -7.15 -7.11 -16.69
CA ARG A 19 -6.82 -7.97 -15.53
C ARG A 19 -7.06 -7.28 -14.20
N SER A 20 -8.13 -7.69 -13.53
CA SER A 20 -8.48 -7.25 -12.18
C SER A 20 -7.34 -7.55 -11.17
N PRO A 21 -7.16 -6.69 -10.14
CA PRO A 21 -6.11 -6.84 -9.11
C PRO A 21 -6.15 -8.21 -8.39
N VAL A 22 -7.31 -8.86 -8.41
CA VAL A 22 -7.56 -10.17 -7.77
C VAL A 22 -6.72 -11.30 -8.38
N ARG A 23 -6.34 -11.21 -9.66
CA ARG A 23 -5.56 -12.27 -10.33
C ARG A 23 -4.05 -12.17 -10.13
N ILE A 24 -3.51 -10.99 -9.82
CA ILE A 24 -2.06 -10.82 -9.60
C ILE A 24 -1.65 -11.40 -8.23
N PHE A 25 -2.57 -11.39 -7.26
CA PHE A 25 -2.30 -11.75 -5.86
C PHE A 25 -3.14 -12.92 -5.33
N GLY A 26 -3.77 -13.72 -6.20
CA GLY A 26 -4.64 -14.83 -5.82
C GLY A 26 -3.92 -15.95 -5.05
N SER A 27 -4.64 -16.57 -4.10
CA SER A 27 -4.44 -17.82 -3.29
C SER A 27 -3.06 -18.20 -2.72
N SER A 28 -1.99 -17.54 -3.14
CA SER A 28 -0.61 -17.94 -2.95
C SER A 28 0.13 -17.02 -1.96
N TRP A 29 -0.48 -15.87 -1.67
CA TRP A 29 -0.04 -14.84 -0.72
C TRP A 29 -0.37 -15.26 0.73
N ARG A 30 0.62 -15.79 1.46
CA ARG A 30 0.46 -16.24 2.85
C ARG A 30 0.72 -15.15 3.90
N SER A 31 1.10 -13.94 3.51
CA SER A 31 1.38 -12.81 4.41
C SER A 31 0.29 -11.75 4.25
N PRO A 32 -0.54 -11.36 5.24
CA PRO A 32 -1.68 -10.48 4.99
C PRO A 32 -1.35 -8.99 4.79
N VAL A 33 -0.09 -8.63 4.45
CA VAL A 33 0.33 -7.23 4.32
C VAL A 33 0.08 -6.73 2.89
N PRO A 34 -0.98 -5.94 2.63
CA PRO A 34 -1.15 -5.29 1.34
C PRO A 34 -0.09 -4.19 1.11
N PRO A 35 0.23 -3.86 -0.16
CA PRO A 35 1.25 -2.87 -0.52
C PRO A 35 1.05 -1.50 0.14
N ALA A 36 -0.21 -1.07 0.29
CA ALA A 36 -0.59 0.21 0.90
C ALA A 36 -0.23 0.35 2.39
N PHE A 37 0.12 -0.75 3.05
CA PHE A 37 0.45 -0.79 4.48
C PHE A 37 1.92 -1.14 4.76
N ALA A 38 2.75 -1.27 3.72
CA ALA A 38 4.10 -1.80 3.84
C ALA A 38 5.00 -1.09 4.90
N PRO A 39 5.08 0.25 4.99
CA PRO A 39 5.99 0.85 5.98
C PRO A 39 5.45 0.87 7.43
N ALA A 40 4.15 0.68 7.68
CA ALA A 40 3.53 0.83 9.01
C ALA A 40 2.76 -0.41 9.53
N SER A 41 2.62 -1.47 8.73
CA SER A 41 1.86 -2.67 9.08
C SER A 41 2.46 -3.47 10.23
N CYS A 42 3.79 -3.58 10.29
CA CYS A 42 4.47 -4.50 11.20
C CYS A 42 4.39 -4.09 12.68
N THR A 43 3.93 -2.88 12.98
CA THR A 43 3.87 -2.31 14.33
C THR A 43 2.43 -2.10 14.84
N ARG A 44 1.41 -2.63 14.16
CA ARG A 44 0.01 -2.38 14.58
C ARG A 44 -0.52 -3.45 15.53
N ARG A 45 -1.32 -3.03 16.52
CA ARG A 45 -2.15 -3.89 17.38
C ARG A 45 -3.59 -3.97 16.88
N TRP A 46 -4.30 -5.02 17.28
CA TRP A 46 -5.68 -5.26 16.82
C TRP A 46 -6.66 -4.16 17.20
N ARG A 47 -6.48 -3.48 18.34
CA ARG A 47 -7.37 -2.38 18.78
C ARG A 47 -7.43 -1.20 17.83
N HIS A 48 -6.44 -1.07 16.96
CA HIS A 48 -6.33 0.03 16.02
C HIS A 48 -6.91 -0.29 14.63
N ILE A 49 -7.42 -1.50 14.45
CA ILE A 49 -8.06 -1.95 13.21
C ILE A 49 -9.54 -2.21 13.52
N ASP A 50 -10.39 -1.34 13.00
CA ASP A 50 -11.83 -1.52 13.04
C ASP A 50 -12.29 -2.36 11.85
N LEU A 51 -12.46 -3.66 12.08
CA LEU A 51 -12.92 -4.61 11.06
C LEU A 51 -14.42 -4.52 10.77
N ALA A 52 -15.19 -3.77 11.57
CA ALA A 52 -16.62 -3.56 11.37
C ALA A 52 -16.86 -2.37 10.44
N ASN A 53 -16.22 -1.24 10.73
CA ASN A 53 -16.30 -0.02 9.91
C ASN A 53 -15.30 -0.03 8.74
N GLY A 54 -14.31 -0.93 8.77
CA GLY A 54 -13.32 -1.05 7.70
C GLY A 54 -12.29 0.07 7.73
N GLU A 55 -11.81 0.41 8.92
CA GLU A 55 -10.87 1.52 9.12
C GLU A 55 -9.62 1.07 9.88
N ALA A 56 -8.48 1.63 9.51
CA ALA A 56 -7.25 1.49 10.27
C ALA A 56 -6.81 2.86 10.78
N LYS A 57 -6.79 3.02 12.10
CA LYS A 57 -6.21 4.19 12.76
C LYS A 57 -4.71 4.03 12.82
N ILE A 58 -3.96 5.09 12.57
CA ILE A 58 -2.50 5.17 12.63
C ILE A 58 -2.19 6.33 13.59
N GLU A 59 -2.10 6.03 14.88
CA GLU A 59 -1.92 7.05 15.95
C GLU A 59 -0.64 6.82 16.77
N THR A 60 -0.09 5.62 16.66
CA THR A 60 0.98 5.12 17.52
C THR A 60 2.02 4.39 16.70
N TRP A 61 3.26 4.43 17.17
CA TRP A 61 4.35 3.63 16.66
C TRP A 61 4.83 2.68 17.77
N ILE A 62 5.31 1.51 17.37
CA ILE A 62 5.94 0.55 18.29
C ILE A 62 7.43 0.57 18.03
N ASP A 63 8.22 0.75 19.09
CA ASP A 63 9.66 0.73 19.03
C ASP A 63 10.23 -0.69 18.85
N VAL A 64 11.56 -0.80 18.84
CA VAL A 64 12.24 -2.08 18.68
C VAL A 64 12.08 -3.00 19.90
N PHE A 65 11.75 -2.45 21.07
CA PHE A 65 11.54 -3.17 22.32
C PHE A 65 10.08 -3.60 22.52
N GLY A 66 9.16 -3.14 21.67
CA GLY A 66 7.73 -3.46 21.74
C GLY A 66 6.93 -2.45 22.57
N GLU A 67 7.55 -1.36 23.01
CA GLU A 67 6.90 -0.24 23.67
C GLU A 67 6.18 0.63 22.64
N GLU A 68 4.98 1.06 22.99
CA GLU A 68 4.14 1.83 22.10
C GLU A 68 4.09 3.28 22.57
N ASP A 69 4.39 4.18 21.65
CA ASP A 69 4.38 5.61 21.90
C ASP A 69 3.59 6.32 20.79
N VAL A 70 3.12 7.53 21.09
CA VAL A 70 2.33 8.33 20.15
C VAL A 70 3.20 8.76 18.97
N THR A 71 2.59 8.85 17.78
CA THR A 71 3.34 9.33 16.61
C THR A 71 3.92 10.71 16.88
N LYS A 72 5.22 10.87 16.58
CA LYS A 72 6.03 12.07 16.85
C LYS A 72 5.47 13.39 16.30
N THR A 73 4.49 13.36 15.39
CA THR A 73 3.90 14.57 14.79
C THR A 73 2.41 14.37 14.53
N ALA A 74 1.62 15.45 14.61
CA ALA A 74 0.19 15.44 14.28
C ALA A 74 -0.10 14.96 12.84
N ALA A 75 0.81 15.18 11.90
CA ALA A 75 0.70 14.67 10.52
C ALA A 75 0.87 13.14 10.40
N GLY A 76 1.40 12.49 11.43
CA GLY A 76 1.48 11.03 11.53
C GLY A 76 0.14 10.37 11.88
N MET A 77 -0.73 11.12 12.57
CA MET A 77 -2.04 10.66 13.01
C MET A 77 -3.04 10.67 11.85
N ARG A 78 -3.52 9.49 11.46
CA ARG A 78 -4.50 9.38 10.37
C ARG A 78 -5.36 8.13 10.46
N THR A 79 -6.54 8.20 9.88
CA THR A 79 -7.41 7.04 9.65
C THR A 79 -7.42 6.73 8.16
N THR A 80 -7.12 5.49 7.79
CA THR A 80 -7.13 5.03 6.41
C THR A 80 -8.22 3.98 6.22
N PRO A 81 -9.12 4.16 5.22
CA PRO A 81 -10.13 3.15 4.91
C PRO A 81 -9.48 1.89 4.35
N LEU A 82 -10.04 0.74 4.72
CA LEU A 82 -9.63 -0.58 4.28
C LEU A 82 -10.60 -1.09 3.22
N ALA A 83 -10.05 -1.57 2.10
CA ALA A 83 -10.86 -2.22 1.08
C ALA A 83 -11.49 -3.52 1.63
N GLN A 84 -12.71 -3.86 1.19
CA GLN A 84 -13.42 -5.06 1.65
C GLN A 84 -12.59 -6.35 1.53
N PRO A 85 -11.89 -6.64 0.40
CA PRO A 85 -11.03 -7.83 0.30
C PRO A 85 -9.96 -7.89 1.39
N LEU A 86 -9.40 -6.74 1.79
CA LEU A 86 -8.42 -6.66 2.85
C LEU A 86 -9.02 -6.97 4.23
N ILE A 87 -10.24 -6.48 4.49
CA ILE A 87 -10.97 -6.81 5.72
C ILE A 87 -11.20 -8.32 5.82
N PHE A 88 -11.61 -8.97 4.72
CA PHE A 88 -11.76 -10.42 4.69
C PHE A 88 -10.45 -11.15 4.99
N MET A 89 -9.34 -10.76 4.35
CA MET A 89 -8.02 -11.35 4.63
C MET A 89 -7.58 -11.14 6.09
N LEU A 90 -7.85 -9.96 6.67
CA LEU A 90 -7.53 -9.68 8.08
C LEU A 90 -8.41 -10.48 9.03
N LYS A 91 -9.70 -10.68 8.72
CA LYS A 91 -10.61 -11.54 9.49
C LYS A 91 -10.14 -13.00 9.46
N GLU A 92 -9.80 -13.51 8.28
CA GLU A 92 -9.25 -14.86 8.13
C GLU A 92 -7.94 -15.02 8.89
N TRP A 93 -7.05 -14.02 8.80
CA TRP A 93 -5.81 -14.00 9.57
C TRP A 93 -6.06 -14.01 11.09
N LYS A 94 -7.02 -13.21 11.57
CA LYS A 94 -7.41 -13.14 12.99
C LYS A 94 -7.88 -14.50 13.53
N LEU A 95 -8.54 -15.30 12.69
CA LEU A 95 -8.97 -16.66 13.04
C LEU A 95 -7.82 -17.66 13.11
N ARG A 96 -6.79 -17.50 12.26
CA ARG A 96 -5.62 -18.39 12.20
C ARG A 96 -4.61 -18.12 13.30
N THR A 97 -4.48 -16.87 13.74
CA THR A 97 -3.51 -16.50 14.78
C THR A 97 -3.97 -16.91 16.17
N LYS A 98 -3.02 -17.34 17.00
CA LYS A 98 -3.26 -17.57 18.44
C LYS A 98 -3.36 -16.24 19.23
N ARG A 99 -2.95 -15.13 18.62
CA ARG A 99 -2.85 -13.79 19.23
C ARG A 99 -3.92 -12.87 18.64
N LYS A 100 -5.06 -12.81 19.30
CA LYS A 100 -6.30 -12.16 18.83
C LYS A 100 -6.85 -11.08 19.77
N LYS A 101 -6.18 -10.85 20.90
CA LYS A 101 -6.58 -9.83 21.89
C LYS A 101 -6.36 -8.43 21.32
N ALA A 102 -7.07 -7.45 21.88
CA ALA A 102 -6.98 -6.05 21.46
C ALA A 102 -5.54 -5.52 21.46
N ASP A 103 -4.75 -5.91 22.46
CA ASP A 103 -3.35 -5.49 22.61
C ASP A 103 -2.35 -6.41 21.91
N ASP A 104 -2.78 -7.50 21.29
CA ASP A 104 -1.86 -8.32 20.50
C ASP A 104 -1.47 -7.60 19.20
N LEU A 105 -0.23 -7.80 18.76
CA LEU A 105 0.23 -7.37 17.43
C LEU A 105 -0.59 -8.09 16.35
N VAL A 106 -0.88 -7.37 15.27
CA VAL A 106 -1.55 -7.90 14.08
C VAL A 106 -0.61 -8.86 13.36
N PHE A 107 0.67 -8.50 13.21
CA PHE A 107 1.70 -9.32 12.57
C PHE A 107 2.85 -9.64 13.53
N PRO A 108 2.64 -10.53 14.50
CA PRO A 108 3.70 -10.91 15.44
C PRO A 108 4.74 -11.82 14.77
N SER A 109 5.95 -11.82 15.31
CA SER A 109 6.94 -12.88 15.04
C SER A 109 6.45 -14.22 15.61
N THR A 110 7.14 -15.32 15.27
CA THR A 110 6.84 -16.67 15.80
C THR A 110 6.79 -16.71 17.32
N ARG A 111 7.57 -15.86 18.00
CA ARG A 111 7.64 -15.77 19.47
C ARG A 111 6.64 -14.77 20.07
N GLY A 112 5.83 -14.09 19.24
CA GLY A 112 4.87 -13.08 19.67
C GLY A 112 5.41 -11.64 19.70
N TRP A 113 6.72 -11.46 19.49
CA TRP A 113 7.40 -10.16 19.54
C TRP A 113 7.31 -9.40 18.23
N TYR A 114 7.62 -8.10 18.27
CA TYR A 114 7.80 -7.27 17.10
C TYR A 114 8.81 -7.88 16.11
N THR A 115 8.50 -7.79 14.82
CA THR A 115 9.44 -8.17 13.76
C THR A 115 10.04 -6.89 13.18
N GLY A 116 11.32 -6.65 13.47
CA GLY A 116 12.05 -5.53 12.88
C GLY A 116 11.97 -5.52 11.35
N HIS A 117 11.84 -4.33 10.78
CA HIS A 117 11.73 -4.09 9.33
C HIS A 117 12.76 -4.91 8.54
N ASP A 118 14.04 -4.84 8.92
CA ASP A 118 15.11 -5.51 8.19
C ASP A 118 14.98 -7.03 8.18
N ASN A 119 14.54 -7.61 9.29
CA ASN A 119 14.29 -9.04 9.37
C ASN A 119 13.08 -9.44 8.52
N MET A 120 12.04 -8.62 8.51
CA MET A 120 10.87 -8.84 7.66
C MET A 120 11.27 -8.76 6.18
N VAL A 121 12.04 -7.74 5.78
CA VAL A 121 12.49 -7.60 4.39
C VAL A 121 13.38 -8.77 3.98
N LYS A 122 14.44 -9.07 4.74
CA LYS A 122 15.41 -10.11 4.40
C LYS A 122 14.82 -11.52 4.42
N ARG A 123 13.93 -11.82 5.38
CA ARG A 123 13.44 -13.20 5.61
C ARG A 123 12.11 -13.50 4.96
N LYS A 124 11.32 -12.47 4.59
CA LYS A 124 9.97 -12.66 4.04
C LYS A 124 9.83 -12.00 2.68
N PHE A 125 10.21 -10.74 2.55
CA PHE A 125 9.96 -9.99 1.32
C PHE A 125 10.92 -10.33 0.18
N VAL A 126 12.24 -10.41 0.43
CA VAL A 126 13.20 -10.77 -0.63
C VAL A 126 12.97 -12.22 -1.12
N PRO A 127 12.80 -13.22 -0.23
CA PRO A 127 12.53 -14.61 -0.67
C PRO A 127 11.17 -14.80 -1.36
N LEU A 128 10.24 -13.84 -1.21
CA LEU A 128 8.93 -13.92 -1.85
C LEU A 128 9.03 -13.91 -3.38
N PHE A 129 9.98 -13.16 -3.95
CA PHE A 129 10.15 -13.11 -5.41
C PHE A 129 10.56 -14.49 -5.96
N ASP A 130 11.46 -15.18 -5.26
CA ASP A 130 11.88 -16.54 -5.67
C ASP A 130 10.73 -17.54 -5.54
N LEU A 131 9.91 -17.40 -4.49
CA LEU A 131 8.71 -18.21 -4.32
C LEU A 131 7.66 -17.95 -5.41
N LEU A 132 7.49 -16.70 -5.84
CA LEU A 132 6.57 -16.35 -6.93
C LEU A 132 7.06 -16.92 -8.27
N ALA A 133 8.36 -16.83 -8.54
CA ALA A 133 8.97 -17.41 -9.74
C ALA A 133 8.79 -18.95 -9.76
N GLU A 134 9.02 -19.61 -8.63
CA GLU A 134 8.82 -21.05 -8.50
C GLU A 134 7.35 -21.46 -8.69
N LYS A 135 6.40 -20.72 -8.11
CA LYS A 135 4.97 -20.99 -8.31
C LYS A 135 4.54 -20.78 -9.76
N HIS A 136 5.05 -19.75 -10.42
CA HIS A 136 4.82 -19.54 -11.84
C HIS A 136 5.37 -20.70 -12.67
N ARG A 137 6.59 -21.17 -12.36
CA ARG A 137 7.20 -22.33 -13.03
C ARG A 137 6.36 -23.61 -12.88
N LEU A 138 5.77 -23.83 -11.71
CA LEU A 138 4.95 -25.01 -11.42
C LEU A 138 3.55 -24.94 -12.06
N ASP A 139 2.92 -23.77 -12.09
CA ASP A 139 1.62 -23.58 -12.74
C ASP A 139 1.50 -22.18 -13.35
N PRO A 140 1.94 -22.00 -14.62
CA PRO A 140 1.88 -20.72 -15.32
C PRO A 140 0.46 -20.24 -15.59
N THR A 141 -0.54 -21.15 -15.55
CA THR A 141 -1.94 -20.80 -15.85
C THR A 141 -2.62 -20.14 -14.66
N ARG A 142 -2.26 -20.54 -13.44
CA ARG A 142 -2.81 -20.01 -12.18
C ARG A 142 -1.97 -18.91 -11.56
N HIS A 143 -0.68 -18.87 -11.85
CA HIS A 143 0.24 -17.90 -11.26
C HIS A 143 0.84 -17.01 -12.34
N PRO A 144 0.75 -15.68 -12.22
CA PRO A 144 1.40 -14.77 -13.16
C PRO A 144 2.92 -14.84 -13.01
N GLU A 145 3.63 -14.35 -14.04
CA GLU A 145 5.08 -14.19 -13.99
C GLU A 145 5.50 -13.34 -12.78
N SER A 146 6.60 -13.73 -12.14
CA SER A 146 7.13 -12.97 -11.00
C SER A 146 7.61 -11.60 -11.47
N PRO A 147 7.24 -10.51 -10.77
CA PRO A 147 7.78 -9.20 -11.08
C PRO A 147 9.29 -9.16 -10.81
N ALA A 148 9.99 -8.23 -11.47
CA ALA A 148 11.36 -7.89 -11.12
C ALA A 148 11.45 -7.47 -9.66
N ARG A 149 12.58 -7.79 -9.00
CA ARG A 149 12.79 -7.42 -7.60
C ARG A 149 12.76 -5.91 -7.43
N PHE A 150 12.05 -5.45 -6.42
CA PHE A 150 11.96 -4.03 -6.06
C PHE A 150 12.11 -3.81 -4.56
N ASN A 151 12.40 -2.56 -4.16
CA ASN A 151 12.55 -2.19 -2.75
C ASN A 151 11.20 -2.19 -2.02
N TRP A 152 11.19 -2.53 -0.73
CA TRP A 152 10.02 -2.47 0.15
C TRP A 152 9.21 -1.17 0.03
N HIS A 153 9.90 -0.03 -0.09
CA HIS A 153 9.26 1.28 -0.22
C HIS A 153 8.46 1.47 -1.52
N ALA A 154 8.76 0.68 -2.56
CA ALA A 154 8.01 0.71 -3.82
C ALA A 154 6.55 0.29 -3.64
N LEU A 155 6.23 -0.54 -2.63
CA LEU A 155 4.86 -0.90 -2.29
C LEU A 155 4.02 0.33 -1.89
N GLY A 156 4.62 1.25 -1.14
CA GLY A 156 3.98 2.51 -0.77
C GLY A 156 3.81 3.45 -1.97
N HIS A 157 4.79 3.48 -2.88
CA HIS A 157 4.68 4.23 -4.13
C HIS A 157 3.56 3.71 -5.02
N PHE A 158 3.49 2.38 -5.19
CA PHE A 158 2.43 1.72 -5.94
C PHE A 158 1.04 2.05 -5.39
N ALA A 159 0.86 2.00 -4.06
CA ALA A 159 -0.40 2.35 -3.44
C ALA A 159 -0.83 3.80 -3.71
N VAL A 160 0.11 4.75 -3.63
CA VAL A 160 -0.17 6.15 -3.93
C VAL A 160 -0.55 6.33 -5.40
N SER A 161 0.17 5.69 -6.33
CA SER A 161 -0.19 5.71 -7.75
C SER A 161 -1.61 5.21 -7.99
N CYS A 162 -2.01 4.09 -7.37
CA CYS A 162 -3.37 3.58 -7.48
C CYS A 162 -4.43 4.53 -6.92
N TRP A 163 -4.14 5.26 -5.84
CA TRP A 163 -5.06 6.26 -5.30
C TRP A 163 -5.26 7.43 -6.26
N ILE A 164 -4.19 7.90 -6.89
CA ILE A 164 -4.23 8.99 -7.87
C ILE A 164 -5.01 8.54 -9.12
N GLU A 165 -4.75 7.34 -9.62
CA GLU A 165 -5.48 6.77 -10.75
C GLU A 165 -6.99 6.60 -10.45
N ALA A 166 -7.33 6.25 -9.22
CA ALA A 166 -8.71 6.18 -8.74
C ALA A 166 -9.38 7.57 -8.57
N GLY A 167 -8.65 8.67 -8.80
CA GLY A 167 -9.18 10.03 -8.76
C GLY A 167 -9.22 10.66 -7.36
N LEU A 168 -8.46 10.13 -6.39
CA LEU A 168 -8.39 10.78 -5.07
C LEU A 168 -7.69 12.13 -5.19
N SER A 169 -8.22 13.13 -4.47
CA SER A 169 -7.64 14.47 -4.47
C SER A 169 -6.19 14.46 -3.95
N PRO A 170 -5.32 15.38 -4.41
CA PRO A 170 -3.95 15.48 -3.91
C PRO A 170 -3.86 15.60 -2.39
N LYS A 171 -4.81 16.31 -1.77
CA LYS A 171 -4.87 16.47 -0.32
C LYS A 171 -5.21 15.16 0.39
N THR A 172 -6.18 14.40 -0.12
CA THR A 172 -6.53 13.08 0.41
C THR A 172 -5.35 12.12 0.32
N VAL A 173 -4.67 12.09 -0.84
CA VAL A 173 -3.47 11.27 -1.06
C VAL A 173 -2.35 11.66 -0.09
N GLN A 174 -2.10 12.95 0.11
CA GLN A 174 -1.14 13.46 1.07
C GLN A 174 -1.43 12.94 2.49
N THR A 175 -2.69 13.05 2.92
CA THR A 175 -3.14 12.59 4.24
C THR A 175 -2.93 11.09 4.41
N PHE A 176 -3.38 10.27 3.45
CA PHE A 176 -3.23 8.81 3.54
C PHE A 176 -1.77 8.34 3.46
N ALA A 177 -0.93 9.05 2.71
CA ALA A 177 0.51 8.79 2.67
C ALA A 177 1.23 9.22 3.96
N GLY A 178 0.61 10.04 4.81
CA GLY A 178 1.20 10.54 6.06
C GLY A 178 2.36 11.53 5.82
N ARG A 179 2.32 12.29 4.72
CA ARG A 179 3.37 13.27 4.38
C ARG A 179 3.03 14.64 4.94
N ARG A 180 3.97 15.25 5.66
CA ARG A 180 3.78 16.58 6.28
C ARG A 180 3.46 17.69 5.26
N GLY A 181 4.05 17.64 4.08
CA GLY A 181 3.89 18.67 3.04
C GLY A 181 3.21 18.15 1.78
N LEU A 182 2.28 18.95 1.24
CA LEU A 182 1.71 18.73 -0.09
C LEU A 182 2.77 18.88 -1.20
N PRO A 183 3.73 19.84 -1.14
CA PRO A 183 4.78 19.97 -2.15
C PRO A 183 5.54 18.65 -2.38
N ALA A 184 5.99 17.99 -1.30
CA ALA A 184 6.69 16.70 -1.41
C ALA A 184 5.85 15.57 -2.03
N THR A 185 4.51 15.68 -2.00
CA THR A 185 3.60 14.73 -2.68
C THR A 185 3.47 15.10 -4.16
N MET A 186 3.30 16.39 -4.46
CA MET A 186 3.20 16.91 -5.82
C MET A 186 4.51 16.80 -6.61
N ASP A 187 5.66 17.02 -5.99
CA ASP A 187 6.97 16.85 -6.65
C ASP A 187 7.18 15.39 -7.08
N ARG A 188 6.67 14.43 -6.29
CA ARG A 188 6.85 13.00 -6.54
C ARG A 188 5.81 12.43 -7.52
N TYR A 189 4.57 12.88 -7.45
CA TYR A 189 3.43 12.27 -8.14
C TYR A 189 2.61 13.23 -9.00
N GLY A 190 2.99 14.51 -9.08
CA GLY A 190 2.25 15.55 -9.80
C GLY A 190 1.95 15.16 -11.25
N HIS A 191 2.90 14.48 -11.89
CA HIS A 191 2.79 13.97 -13.26
C HIS A 191 1.73 12.87 -13.45
N LEU A 192 1.23 12.25 -12.38
CA LEU A 192 0.16 11.23 -12.43
C LEU A 192 -1.24 11.84 -12.35
N PHE A 193 -1.37 13.07 -11.85
CA PHE A 193 -2.66 13.76 -11.87
C PHE A 193 -2.98 14.14 -13.30
N LYS A 194 -4.23 13.89 -13.71
CA LYS A 194 -4.70 14.26 -15.05
C LYS A 194 -4.48 15.75 -15.24
N SER A 195 -3.79 16.13 -16.32
CA SER A 195 -3.85 17.51 -16.78
C SER A 195 -5.28 17.76 -17.19
N ASP A 196 -5.93 18.72 -16.55
CA ASP A 196 -7.20 19.23 -17.05
C ASP A 196 -6.95 19.76 -18.46
N ASP A 197 -7.89 19.52 -19.37
CA ASP A 197 -7.97 20.31 -20.59
C ASP A 197 -8.38 21.72 -20.15
N TYR A 198 -7.37 22.54 -19.85
CA TYR A 198 -7.56 23.86 -19.24
C TYR A 198 -8.49 24.71 -20.09
N LYS A 199 -8.46 24.54 -21.42
CA LYS A 199 -9.36 25.26 -22.31
C LYS A 199 -10.80 24.81 -22.08
N ARG A 200 -11.06 23.50 -22.09
CA ARG A 200 -12.41 22.96 -21.85
C ARG A 200 -12.96 23.32 -20.47
N ALA A 201 -12.11 23.33 -19.44
CA ALA A 201 -12.49 23.75 -18.10
C ALA A 201 -12.89 25.24 -18.06
N MET A 202 -12.10 26.11 -18.70
CA MET A 202 -12.40 27.54 -18.79
C MET A 202 -13.66 27.82 -19.62
N ASP A 203 -13.86 27.10 -20.74
CA ASP A 203 -15.06 27.22 -21.57
C ASP A 203 -16.32 26.80 -20.79
N ALA A 204 -16.25 25.74 -19.98
CA ALA A 204 -17.35 25.31 -19.12
C ALA A 204 -17.71 26.34 -18.05
N ILE A 205 -16.69 26.95 -17.40
CA ILE A 205 -16.90 28.03 -16.43
C ILE A 205 -17.55 29.24 -17.11
N ALA A 206 -17.05 29.63 -18.29
CA ALA A 206 -17.60 30.76 -19.03
C ALA A 206 -19.06 30.52 -19.45
N THR A 207 -19.40 29.30 -19.85
CA THR A 207 -20.78 28.92 -20.20
C THR A 207 -21.70 28.97 -18.98
N ASP A 208 -21.26 28.50 -17.82
CA ASP A 208 -22.05 28.55 -16.58
C ASP A 208 -22.25 29.99 -16.06
N MET A 209 -21.24 30.85 -16.21
CA MET A 209 -21.27 32.23 -15.70
C MET A 209 -21.95 33.23 -16.64
N PHE A 210 -21.88 33.02 -17.97
CA PHE A 210 -22.29 34.00 -18.97
C PHE A 210 -23.25 33.45 -20.04
N GLY A 211 -23.61 32.16 -19.98
CA GLY A 211 -24.48 31.48 -20.94
C GLY A 211 -25.97 31.51 -20.59
#